data_AF-A0A3D4DRS7-F1
#
_entry.id   AF-A0A3D4DRS7-F1
#
_cell.length_a   1.000
_cell.length_b   1.000
_cell.length_c   1.000
_cell.angle_alpha   90.00
_cell.angle_beta   90.00
_cell.angle_gamma   90.00
#
_symmetry.space_group_name_H-M   'P 1'
#
loop_
_entity.id
_entity.type
_entity.pdbx_description
1 polymer ?
#
loop_
_entity_poly.entity_id
_entity_poly.type
_entity_poly.pdbx_seq_one_letter_code
_entity_poly.pdbx_strand_id
1 'polypeptide(L)'
;MTRRFDSFVIFAEMRTGSNFLESNLDLFGGLATYGEAFNPYFLGSPGTKALFGMTVEERNDDPVALFEQMKDRTEGIPGFRFFHDHDRRMFERVIDDPACAKVVLNRNFVDAYVSRAIARETDQWALSNVKHARKAKAVFIAEEFDTQLGEIKAFQLEILGRLQKTGQTAFYINYDDIRDLAVVNGLARFLGEETVLEGHSDKFKKQNPEPLEDKVANFEVLTETVASITAFDLDEAPNFEPRRAAMVPGYIAAAEAPLLYLPIQAGPVEEMCDWLAALDGATPDALATGMNQKQLRKWKRAHPGHRSFTVLRHPVARAHAAFCRLLLTDGPMALPEIRQALAGQYGVP
;
A
#
# COMPACT_ATOMS: atom_id res chain seq x y z
N MET A 1 32.97 -4.96 15.71
CA MET A 1 31.68 -5.67 15.53
C MET A 1 31.49 -5.87 14.04
N THR A 2 31.26 -7.09 13.58
CA THR A 2 30.93 -7.36 12.17
C THR A 2 29.53 -6.84 11.89
N ARG A 3 29.40 -5.83 11.03
CA ARG A 3 28.10 -5.31 10.57
C ARG A 3 27.35 -6.42 9.83
N ARG A 4 26.03 -6.52 10.03
CA ARG A 4 25.18 -7.51 9.35
C ARG A 4 25.09 -7.26 7.85
N PHE A 5 25.03 -5.98 7.48
CA PHE A 5 24.91 -5.53 6.09
C PHE A 5 26.08 -4.61 5.74
N ASP A 6 26.53 -4.70 4.49
CA ASP A 6 27.56 -3.83 3.92
C ASP A 6 26.98 -2.80 2.93
N SER A 7 25.69 -2.93 2.63
CA SER A 7 24.93 -2.08 1.72
C SER A 7 23.43 -2.27 1.94
N PHE A 8 22.59 -1.40 1.40
CA PHE A 8 21.15 -1.62 1.34
C PHE A 8 20.53 -1.07 0.05
N VAL A 9 19.39 -1.66 -0.33
CA VAL A 9 18.58 -1.21 -1.47
C VAL A 9 17.17 -0.87 -0.99
N ILE A 10 16.64 0.26 -1.45
CA ILE A 10 15.24 0.64 -1.27
C ILE A 10 14.51 0.33 -2.58
N PHE A 11 13.86 -0.83 -2.64
CA PHE A 11 12.89 -1.14 -3.68
C PHE A 11 11.66 -0.27 -3.48
N ALA A 12 11.41 0.61 -4.44
CA ALA A 12 10.36 1.61 -4.38
C ALA A 12 9.84 1.88 -5.79
N GLU A 13 8.85 2.74 -5.87
CA GLU A 13 8.34 3.24 -7.15
C GLU A 13 8.28 4.75 -7.18
N MET A 14 8.12 5.32 -8.38
CA MET A 14 7.84 6.75 -8.53
C MET A 14 6.69 7.14 -7.60
N ARG A 15 6.88 8.24 -6.86
CA ARG A 15 5.86 8.81 -5.96
C ARG A 15 5.48 7.93 -4.77
N THR A 16 6.27 6.93 -4.39
CA THR A 16 6.08 6.15 -3.15
C THR A 16 6.53 6.87 -1.88
N GLY A 17 7.14 8.05 -2.00
CA GLY A 17 7.73 8.78 -0.86
C GLY A 17 9.18 8.42 -0.58
N SER A 18 9.83 7.68 -1.48
CA SER A 18 11.21 7.21 -1.36
C SER A 18 12.22 8.35 -1.12
N ASN A 19 12.05 9.53 -1.76
CA ASN A 19 12.85 10.73 -1.47
C ASN A 19 12.78 11.20 0.00
N PHE A 20 11.59 11.11 0.62
CA PHE A 20 11.43 11.54 2.01
C PHE A 20 12.03 10.50 2.96
N LEU A 21 11.82 9.21 2.68
CA LEU A 21 12.48 8.13 3.43
C LEU A 21 14.00 8.26 3.36
N GLU A 22 14.54 8.42 2.15
CA GLU A 22 15.96 8.68 1.87
C GLU A 22 16.48 9.85 2.71
N SER A 23 15.78 10.99 2.67
CA SER A 23 16.18 12.18 3.43
C SER A 23 16.18 12.02 4.94
N ASN A 24 15.40 11.07 5.49
CA ASN A 24 15.44 10.70 6.90
C ASN A 24 16.60 9.73 7.19
N LEU A 25 16.87 8.78 6.28
CA LEU A 25 17.98 7.85 6.42
C LEU A 25 19.34 8.58 6.41
N ASP A 26 19.46 9.65 5.62
CA ASP A 26 20.65 10.52 5.62
C ASP A 26 20.89 11.29 6.93
N LEU A 27 19.94 11.29 7.87
CA LEU A 27 20.15 11.91 9.19
C LEU A 27 20.94 11.00 10.13
N PHE A 28 21.03 9.70 9.83
CA PHE A 28 21.80 8.74 10.60
C PHE A 28 23.26 8.74 10.13
N GLY A 29 24.20 9.03 11.02
CA GLY A 29 25.62 9.15 10.64
C GLY A 29 26.25 7.86 10.13
N GLY A 30 25.71 6.69 10.45
CA GLY A 30 26.19 5.39 9.96
C GLY A 30 25.57 4.94 8.64
N LEU A 31 24.66 5.72 8.05
CA LEU A 31 23.99 5.43 6.79
C LEU A 31 24.28 6.54 5.77
N ALA A 32 24.37 6.17 4.50
CA ALA A 32 24.46 7.15 3.41
C ALA A 32 23.59 6.71 2.25
N THR A 33 22.85 7.63 1.64
CA THR A 33 22.04 7.33 0.47
C THR A 33 22.53 8.04 -0.79
N TYR A 34 22.37 7.37 -1.93
CA TYR A 34 22.88 7.83 -3.22
C TYR A 34 21.78 7.96 -4.29
N GLY A 35 20.54 8.20 -3.87
CA GLY A 35 19.44 8.44 -4.80
C GLY A 35 19.18 7.23 -5.71
N GLU A 36 18.73 7.53 -6.93
CA GLU A 36 18.55 6.54 -8.00
C GLU A 36 19.87 6.36 -8.77
N ALA A 37 20.89 5.83 -8.09
CA ALA A 37 22.25 5.67 -8.64
C ALA A 37 22.30 4.85 -9.95
N PHE A 38 21.28 4.01 -10.19
CA PHE A 38 21.16 3.12 -11.34
C PHE A 38 19.96 3.44 -12.24
N ASN A 39 19.43 4.67 -12.16
CA ASN A 39 18.46 5.18 -13.12
C ASN A 39 19.10 5.20 -14.53
N PRO A 40 18.46 4.73 -15.61
CA PRO A 40 19.09 4.66 -16.93
C PRO A 40 19.53 6.02 -17.50
N TYR A 41 18.95 7.14 -17.03
CA TYR A 41 19.16 8.46 -17.61
C TYR A 41 20.08 9.38 -16.80
N PHE A 42 20.26 9.15 -15.50
CA PHE A 42 21.05 10.01 -14.63
C PHE A 42 21.67 9.23 -13.46
N LEU A 43 22.54 9.88 -12.67
CA LEU A 43 23.21 9.28 -11.50
C LEU A 43 22.65 9.87 -10.20
N GLY A 44 21.85 9.09 -9.46
CA GLY A 44 21.40 9.44 -8.11
C GLY A 44 20.32 10.52 -8.08
N SER A 45 20.63 11.71 -8.60
CA SER A 45 19.71 12.84 -8.78
C SER A 45 19.94 13.52 -10.14
N PRO A 46 18.89 14.11 -10.75
CA PRO A 46 19.02 14.84 -12.01
C PRO A 46 20.10 15.93 -11.94
N GLY A 47 20.93 16.02 -12.99
CA GLY A 47 22.02 17.00 -13.10
C GLY A 47 23.35 16.59 -12.46
N THR A 48 23.42 15.42 -11.80
CA THR A 48 24.67 14.86 -11.28
C THR A 48 25.56 14.40 -12.44
N LYS A 49 26.74 15.01 -12.57
CA LYS A 49 27.67 14.72 -13.68
C LYS A 49 28.47 13.43 -13.48
N ALA A 50 28.83 13.14 -12.23
CA ALA A 50 29.57 11.94 -11.87
C ALA A 50 29.26 11.54 -10.43
N LEU A 51 29.28 10.24 -10.15
CA LEU A 51 29.14 9.66 -8.83
C LEU A 51 30.35 8.76 -8.57
N PHE A 52 31.06 8.99 -7.46
CA PHE A 52 32.36 8.36 -7.18
C PHE A 52 33.40 8.51 -8.30
N GLY A 53 33.26 9.53 -9.15
CA GLY A 53 34.15 9.77 -10.29
C GLY A 53 33.77 9.02 -11.57
N MET A 54 32.67 8.26 -11.57
CA MET A 54 32.12 7.61 -12.76
C MET A 54 31.01 8.44 -13.41
N THR A 55 30.99 8.54 -14.74
CA THR A 55 29.91 9.17 -15.51
C THR A 55 28.72 8.22 -15.71
N VAL A 56 27.64 8.73 -16.32
CA VAL A 56 26.47 7.93 -16.67
C VAL A 56 26.85 6.81 -17.64
N GLU A 57 27.67 7.12 -18.64
CA GLU A 57 28.16 6.20 -19.66
C GLU A 57 29.01 5.09 -19.03
N GLU A 58 29.99 5.44 -18.20
CA GLU A 58 30.86 4.46 -17.53
C GLU A 58 30.08 3.53 -16.60
N ARG A 59 29.10 4.06 -15.87
CA ARG A 59 28.18 3.24 -15.06
C ARG A 59 27.29 2.37 -15.94
N ASN A 60 26.79 2.87 -17.07
CA ASN A 60 25.97 2.07 -17.98
C ASN A 60 26.78 0.92 -18.60
N ASP A 61 28.09 1.09 -18.78
CA ASP A 61 28.96 0.01 -19.21
C ASP A 61 29.17 -1.01 -18.08
N ASP A 62 29.51 -0.56 -16.86
CA ASP A 62 29.72 -1.40 -15.68
C ASP A 62 29.05 -0.83 -14.41
N PRO A 63 27.78 -1.17 -14.14
CA PRO A 63 27.08 -0.67 -12.96
C PRO A 63 27.56 -1.34 -11.67
N VAL A 64 28.14 -2.54 -11.76
CA VAL A 64 28.68 -3.25 -10.60
C VAL A 64 29.93 -2.54 -10.11
N ALA A 65 30.78 -2.02 -10.99
CA ALA A 65 31.92 -1.20 -10.60
C ALA A 65 31.51 0.04 -9.79
N LEU A 66 30.42 0.73 -10.18
CA LEU A 66 29.91 1.85 -9.38
C LEU A 66 29.43 1.38 -8.01
N PHE A 67 28.75 0.24 -7.94
CA PHE A 67 28.27 -0.33 -6.67
C PHE A 67 29.42 -0.70 -5.72
N GLU A 68 30.48 -1.33 -6.22
CA GLU A 68 31.65 -1.65 -5.39
C GLU A 68 32.38 -0.37 -4.96
N GLN A 69 32.53 0.63 -5.84
CA GLN A 69 33.07 1.94 -5.43
C GLN A 69 32.22 2.63 -4.38
N MET A 70 30.89 2.52 -4.47
CA MET A 70 29.97 3.03 -3.47
C MET A 70 30.21 2.35 -2.11
N LYS A 71 30.40 1.03 -2.08
CA LYS A 71 30.74 0.29 -0.86
C LYS A 71 32.09 0.70 -0.27
N ASP A 72 33.11 0.80 -1.11
CA ASP A 72 34.47 1.09 -0.66
C ASP A 72 34.67 2.53 -0.17
N ARG A 73 33.96 3.49 -0.77
CA ARG A 73 34.18 4.92 -0.54
C ARG A 73 33.19 5.56 0.42
N THR A 74 32.17 4.82 0.85
CA THR A 74 31.18 5.31 1.81
C THR A 74 31.65 5.06 3.23
N GLU A 75 31.67 6.10 4.04
CA GLU A 75 31.75 5.93 5.49
C GLU A 75 30.37 5.54 6.02
N GLY A 76 30.23 4.29 6.47
CA GLY A 76 28.94 3.76 6.94
C GLY A 76 28.42 2.65 6.03
N ILE A 77 27.09 2.52 5.95
CA ILE A 77 26.40 1.58 5.07
C ILE A 77 25.77 2.39 3.93
N PRO A 78 26.24 2.24 2.68
CA PRO A 78 25.62 2.89 1.54
C PRO A 78 24.29 2.24 1.16
N GLY A 79 23.38 3.05 0.63
CA GLY A 79 22.22 2.54 -0.07
C GLY A 79 21.72 3.43 -1.20
N PHE A 80 20.84 2.86 -1.99
CA PHE A 80 20.27 3.51 -3.18
C PHE A 80 18.82 3.09 -3.39
N ARG A 81 18.08 3.93 -4.10
CA ARG A 81 16.71 3.64 -4.56
C ARG A 81 16.77 2.86 -5.86
N PHE A 82 15.95 1.83 -5.96
CA PHE A 82 15.80 0.99 -7.15
C PHE A 82 14.33 0.87 -7.51
N PHE A 83 13.97 1.24 -8.74
CA PHE A 83 12.62 1.09 -9.29
C PHE A 83 12.58 -0.06 -10.30
N HIS A 84 11.39 -0.57 -10.63
CA HIS A 84 11.25 -1.71 -11.54
C HIS A 84 11.91 -1.52 -12.92
N ASP A 85 12.06 -0.27 -13.38
CA ASP A 85 12.62 0.12 -14.67
C ASP A 85 14.11 0.54 -14.62
N HIS A 86 14.78 0.35 -13.48
CA HIS A 86 16.22 0.61 -13.34
C HIS A 86 17.07 -0.53 -13.92
N ASP A 87 18.38 -0.32 -13.98
CA ASP A 87 19.31 -1.29 -14.57
C ASP A 87 19.19 -2.68 -13.92
N ARG A 88 18.68 -3.64 -14.69
CA ARG A 88 18.38 -4.98 -14.21
C ARG A 88 19.60 -5.71 -13.66
N ARG A 89 20.81 -5.41 -14.14
CA ARG A 89 22.05 -6.02 -13.62
C ARG A 89 22.24 -5.73 -12.14
N MET A 90 21.78 -4.56 -11.68
CA MET A 90 21.85 -4.22 -10.26
C MET A 90 20.80 -4.91 -9.43
N PHE A 91 19.59 -5.14 -9.96
CA PHE A 91 18.61 -6.00 -9.28
C PHE A 91 19.20 -7.39 -9.01
N GLU A 92 19.75 -8.03 -10.05
CA GLU A 92 20.35 -9.36 -9.94
C GLU A 92 21.54 -9.38 -8.97
N ARG A 93 22.32 -8.29 -8.91
CA ARG A 93 23.47 -8.17 -8.01
C ARG A 93 23.07 -8.12 -6.53
N VAL A 94 21.93 -7.50 -6.18
CA VAL A 94 21.58 -7.20 -4.79
C VAL A 94 20.47 -8.08 -4.20
N ILE A 95 19.53 -8.57 -5.02
CA ILE A 95 18.34 -9.25 -4.52
C ILE A 95 18.68 -10.55 -3.78
N ASP A 96 19.66 -11.31 -4.27
CA ASP A 96 20.07 -12.58 -3.66
C ASP A 96 21.24 -12.45 -2.68
N ASP A 97 21.83 -11.26 -2.55
CA ASP A 97 23.01 -11.02 -1.69
C ASP A 97 22.62 -10.80 -0.22
N PRO A 98 22.87 -11.74 0.71
CA PRO A 98 22.49 -11.60 2.12
C PRO A 98 23.21 -10.47 2.86
N ALA A 99 24.32 -9.93 2.31
CA ALA A 99 25.03 -8.78 2.87
C ALA A 99 24.40 -7.44 2.45
N CYS A 100 23.52 -7.43 1.44
CA CYS A 100 22.73 -6.27 1.05
C CYS A 100 21.36 -6.31 1.74
N ALA A 101 21.04 -5.30 2.56
CA ALA A 101 19.73 -5.20 3.20
C ALA A 101 18.64 -4.80 2.19
N LYS A 102 17.44 -5.39 2.30
CA LYS A 102 16.30 -5.05 1.42
C LYS A 102 15.28 -4.22 2.19
N VAL A 103 14.93 -3.06 1.65
CA VAL A 103 13.84 -2.23 2.11
C VAL A 103 12.80 -2.18 0.99
N VAL A 104 11.56 -2.56 1.27
CA VAL A 104 10.47 -2.53 0.29
C VAL A 104 9.49 -1.45 0.72
N LEU A 105 9.47 -0.34 -0.04
CA LEU A 105 8.60 0.80 0.21
C LEU A 105 7.38 0.76 -0.71
N ASN A 106 6.22 0.57 -0.10
CA ASN A 106 4.96 0.50 -0.82
C ASN A 106 4.10 1.76 -0.61
N ARG A 107 3.25 2.04 -1.59
CA ARG A 107 2.19 3.06 -1.49
C ARG A 107 0.96 2.56 -2.23
N ASN A 108 -0.22 3.02 -1.83
CA ASN A 108 -1.41 2.85 -2.65
C ASN A 108 -1.13 3.36 -4.08
N PHE A 109 -1.23 2.45 -5.06
CA PHE A 109 -0.87 2.77 -6.44
C PHE A 109 -1.80 3.81 -7.07
N VAL A 110 -3.07 3.84 -6.68
CA VAL A 110 -4.04 4.89 -7.11
C VAL A 110 -3.51 6.27 -6.75
N ASP A 111 -3.09 6.45 -5.49
CA ASP A 111 -2.52 7.72 -5.01
C ASP A 111 -1.20 8.08 -5.70
N ALA A 112 -0.36 7.09 -5.98
CA ALA A 112 0.91 7.28 -6.67
C ALA A 112 0.69 7.69 -8.14
N TYR A 113 -0.21 7.01 -8.85
CA TYR A 113 -0.59 7.27 -10.23
C TYR A 113 -1.17 8.68 -10.39
N VAL A 114 -2.19 9.03 -9.60
CA VAL A 114 -2.80 10.37 -9.64
C VAL A 114 -1.78 11.44 -9.28
N SER A 115 -0.90 11.18 -8.30
CA SER A 115 0.17 12.13 -7.99
C SER A 115 1.15 12.32 -9.14
N ARG A 116 1.45 11.28 -9.93
CA ARG A 116 2.34 11.36 -11.09
C ARG A 116 1.66 12.08 -12.25
N ALA A 117 0.38 11.79 -12.50
CA ALA A 117 -0.41 12.47 -13.51
C ALA A 117 -0.48 13.99 -13.22
N ILE A 118 -0.73 14.40 -11.97
CA ILE A 118 -0.69 15.83 -11.59
C ILE A 118 0.71 16.42 -11.80
N ALA A 119 1.77 15.69 -11.43
CA ALA A 119 3.14 16.18 -11.61
C ALA A 119 3.49 16.41 -13.08
N ARG A 120 3.04 15.54 -13.98
CA ARG A 120 3.16 15.71 -15.44
C ARG A 120 2.43 16.97 -15.91
N GLU A 121 1.20 17.21 -15.44
CA GLU A 121 0.42 18.36 -15.91
C GLU A 121 0.89 19.69 -15.33
N THR A 122 1.54 19.67 -14.17
CA THR A 122 2.00 20.87 -13.47
C THR A 122 3.50 21.16 -13.66
N ASP A 123 4.24 20.21 -14.25
CA ASP A 123 5.70 20.16 -14.29
C ASP A 123 6.36 20.31 -12.90
N GLN A 124 5.73 19.72 -11.88
CA GLN A 124 6.14 19.86 -10.48
C GLN A 124 6.41 18.49 -9.82
N TRP A 125 7.69 18.13 -9.76
CA TRP A 125 8.14 16.80 -9.31
C TRP A 125 8.49 16.75 -7.81
N ALA A 126 8.94 17.86 -7.21
CA ALA A 126 9.31 18.00 -5.80
C ALA A 126 8.67 19.25 -5.17
N LEU A 127 8.32 19.21 -3.87
CA LEU A 127 7.77 20.36 -3.15
C LEU A 127 8.48 20.53 -1.81
N SER A 128 9.26 21.61 -1.70
CA SER A 128 9.88 22.06 -0.44
C SER A 128 8.96 23.02 0.33
N ASN A 129 8.10 23.77 -0.38
CA ASN A 129 7.17 24.74 0.22
C ASN A 129 5.75 24.61 -0.34
N VAL A 130 4.80 24.30 0.55
CA VAL A 130 3.38 24.05 0.24
C VAL A 130 2.70 25.23 -0.44
N LYS A 131 3.17 26.47 -0.21
CA LYS A 131 2.59 27.68 -0.83
C LYS A 131 2.79 27.76 -2.35
N HIS A 132 3.69 26.94 -2.92
CA HIS A 132 3.97 26.88 -4.35
C HIS A 132 3.35 25.66 -5.03
N ALA A 133 2.42 24.96 -4.38
CA ALA A 133 1.70 23.84 -5.00
C ALA A 133 0.81 24.35 -6.15
N ARG A 134 1.09 23.89 -7.38
CA ARG A 134 0.21 24.15 -8.52
C ARG A 134 -0.99 23.21 -8.46
N LYS A 135 -2.19 23.75 -8.63
CA LYS A 135 -3.43 22.97 -8.64
C LYS A 135 -3.83 22.66 -10.08
N ALA A 136 -3.70 21.40 -10.47
CA ALA A 136 -4.28 20.88 -11.70
C ALA A 136 -5.03 19.59 -11.36
N LYS A 137 -6.14 19.35 -12.07
CA LYS A 137 -6.81 18.05 -12.03
C LYS A 137 -6.12 17.14 -13.05
N ALA A 138 -5.73 15.94 -12.62
CA ALA A 138 -5.23 14.92 -13.51
C ALA A 138 -6.37 14.25 -14.28
N VAL A 139 -6.10 13.88 -15.53
CA VAL A 139 -6.95 12.93 -16.26
C VAL A 139 -6.45 11.52 -15.96
N PHE A 140 -7.36 10.65 -15.51
CA PHE A 140 -7.09 9.24 -15.26
C PHE A 140 -7.24 8.43 -16.55
N ILE A 141 -6.27 7.57 -16.86
CA ILE A 141 -6.26 6.71 -18.05
C ILE A 141 -6.22 5.26 -17.59
N ALA A 142 -7.34 4.54 -17.73
CA ALA A 142 -7.49 3.17 -17.22
C ALA A 142 -6.46 2.19 -17.80
N GLU A 143 -6.25 2.19 -19.11
CA GLU A 143 -5.29 1.28 -19.77
C GLU A 143 -3.84 1.52 -19.31
N GLU A 144 -3.44 2.78 -19.13
CA GLU A 144 -2.13 3.13 -18.58
C GLU A 144 -2.00 2.65 -17.13
N PHE A 145 -3.06 2.84 -16.33
CA PHE A 145 -3.10 2.42 -14.94
C PHE A 145 -2.96 0.90 -14.81
N ASP A 146 -3.72 0.13 -15.58
CA ASP A 146 -3.70 -1.34 -15.54
C ASP A 146 -2.35 -1.89 -15.96
N THR A 147 -1.76 -1.36 -17.03
CA THR A 147 -0.44 -1.78 -17.53
C THR A 147 0.63 -1.59 -16.45
N GLN A 148 0.69 -0.40 -15.86
CA GLN A 148 1.70 -0.07 -14.85
C GLN A 148 1.47 -0.77 -13.52
N LEU A 149 0.22 -0.96 -13.12
CA LEU A 149 -0.10 -1.76 -11.94
C LEU A 149 0.40 -3.20 -12.14
N GLY A 150 0.22 -3.76 -13.34
CA GLY A 150 0.74 -5.07 -13.70
C GLY A 150 2.26 -5.17 -13.60
N GLU A 151 2.99 -4.19 -14.14
CA GLU A 151 4.46 -4.12 -14.08
C GLU A 151 4.98 -4.06 -12.63
N ILE A 152 4.39 -3.18 -11.81
CA ILE A 152 4.77 -3.01 -10.40
C ILE A 152 4.46 -4.28 -9.60
N LYS A 153 3.28 -4.89 -9.82
CA LYS A 153 2.92 -6.15 -9.17
C LYS A 153 3.88 -7.28 -9.55
N ALA A 154 4.20 -7.43 -10.83
CA ALA A 154 5.13 -8.44 -11.30
C ALA A 154 6.50 -8.29 -10.63
N PHE A 155 6.99 -7.05 -10.50
CA PHE A 155 8.24 -6.77 -9.80
C PHE A 155 8.17 -7.09 -8.30
N GLN A 156 7.06 -6.76 -7.62
CA GLN A 156 6.88 -7.10 -6.20
C GLN A 156 6.79 -8.62 -5.96
N LEU A 157 6.09 -9.35 -6.82
CA LEU A 157 6.03 -10.81 -6.78
C LEU A 157 7.41 -11.44 -7.02
N GLU A 158 8.20 -10.84 -7.91
CA GLU A 158 9.56 -11.27 -8.13
C GLU A 158 10.45 -11.06 -6.89
N ILE A 159 10.42 -9.87 -6.28
CA ILE A 159 11.14 -9.60 -5.02
C ILE A 159 10.75 -10.63 -3.97
N LEU A 160 9.45 -10.85 -3.75
CA LEU A 160 8.95 -11.83 -2.80
C LEU A 160 9.49 -13.23 -3.11
N GLY A 161 9.38 -13.68 -4.36
CA GLY A 161 9.82 -15.00 -4.79
C GLY A 161 11.32 -15.20 -4.62
N ARG A 162 12.14 -14.18 -4.89
CA ARG A 162 13.59 -14.23 -4.70
C ARG A 162 13.97 -14.29 -3.22
N LEU A 163 13.33 -13.46 -2.39
CA LEU A 163 13.55 -13.49 -0.94
C LEU A 163 13.18 -14.84 -0.33
N GLN A 164 12.04 -15.43 -0.74
CA GLN A 164 11.61 -16.75 -0.28
C GLN A 164 12.59 -17.86 -0.67
N LYS A 165 13.04 -17.88 -1.94
CA LYS A 165 13.98 -18.89 -2.45
C LYS A 165 15.36 -18.81 -1.78
N THR A 166 15.80 -17.61 -1.41
CA THR A 166 17.10 -17.38 -0.77
C THR A 166 17.06 -17.37 0.75
N GLY A 167 15.87 -17.52 1.36
CA GLY A 167 15.70 -17.48 2.82
C GLY A 167 15.97 -16.10 3.43
N GLN A 168 15.83 -15.04 2.64
CA GLN A 168 16.05 -13.66 3.06
C GLN A 168 14.74 -12.97 3.46
N THR A 169 14.86 -11.87 4.21
CA THR A 169 13.74 -11.02 4.62
C THR A 169 14.01 -9.58 4.23
N ALA A 170 12.97 -8.83 3.87
CA ALA A 170 13.02 -7.39 3.69
C ALA A 170 12.34 -6.64 4.84
N PHE A 171 12.74 -5.40 5.07
CA PHE A 171 11.97 -4.45 5.88
C PHE A 171 10.90 -3.81 5.01
N TYR A 172 9.65 -4.19 5.24
CA TYR A 172 8.51 -3.60 4.53
C TYR A 172 8.02 -2.34 5.25
N ILE A 173 7.85 -1.27 4.49
CA ILE A 173 7.38 0.03 5.01
C ILE A 173 6.40 0.65 4.02
N ASN A 174 5.33 1.28 4.51
CA ASN A 174 4.39 1.99 3.65
C ASN A 174 4.64 3.50 3.68
N TYR A 175 4.17 4.19 2.63
CA TYR A 175 4.21 5.65 2.52
C TYR A 175 3.61 6.40 3.71
N ASP A 176 2.60 5.86 4.38
CA ASP A 176 2.01 6.52 5.55
C ASP A 176 2.88 6.32 6.80
N ASP A 177 3.64 5.23 6.86
CA ASP A 177 4.48 4.84 8.00
C ASP A 177 5.85 5.53 7.99
N ILE A 178 6.33 6.05 6.84
CA ILE A 178 7.61 6.79 6.76
C ILE A 178 7.62 8.10 7.58
N ARG A 179 6.44 8.54 8.06
CA ARG A 179 6.24 9.70 8.96
C ARG A 179 6.18 9.30 10.43
N ASP A 180 6.22 8.02 10.75
CA ASP A 180 6.32 7.56 12.11
C ASP A 180 7.81 7.40 12.46
N LEU A 181 8.33 8.28 13.32
CA LEU A 181 9.73 8.22 13.77
C LEU A 181 10.08 6.87 14.40
N ALA A 182 9.14 6.21 15.08
CA ALA A 182 9.40 4.90 15.67
C ALA A 182 9.63 3.84 14.59
N VAL A 183 8.91 3.93 13.46
CA VAL A 183 9.09 3.05 12.30
C VAL A 183 10.41 3.36 11.59
N VAL A 184 10.74 4.64 11.37
CA VAL A 184 12.01 5.05 10.76
C VAL A 184 13.21 4.61 11.60
N ASN A 185 13.16 4.80 12.92
CA ASN A 185 14.18 4.28 13.85
C ASN A 185 14.19 2.74 13.90
N GLY A 186 13.05 2.09 13.65
CA GLY A 186 12.96 0.64 13.46
C GLY A 186 13.71 0.17 12.21
N LEU A 187 13.56 0.90 11.08
CA LEU A 187 14.30 0.65 9.85
C LEU A 187 15.80 0.87 10.05
N ALA A 188 16.20 1.96 10.71
CA ALA A 188 17.62 2.21 11.00
C ALA A 188 18.25 1.06 11.81
N ARG A 189 17.57 0.60 12.87
CA ARG A 189 18.00 -0.59 13.62
C ARG A 189 18.08 -1.85 12.79
N PHE A 190 17.14 -2.06 11.87
CA PHE A 190 17.22 -3.17 10.91
C PHE A 190 18.49 -3.09 10.06
N LEU A 191 18.86 -1.89 9.59
CA LEU A 191 20.09 -1.65 8.83
C LEU A 191 21.37 -1.75 9.68
N GLY A 192 21.26 -1.80 11.01
CA GLY A 192 22.39 -1.89 11.94
C GLY A 192 22.86 -0.55 12.48
N GLU A 193 22.03 0.49 12.37
CA GLU A 193 22.24 1.80 13.00
C GLU A 193 21.62 1.83 14.40
N GLU A 194 22.36 2.37 15.37
CA GLU A 194 21.98 2.38 16.79
C GLU A 194 21.49 3.74 17.28
N THR A 195 21.80 4.81 16.54
CA THR A 195 21.31 6.15 16.86
C THR A 195 19.80 6.25 16.64
N VAL A 196 19.16 7.13 17.40
CA VAL A 196 17.71 7.34 17.38
C VAL A 196 17.46 8.78 17.00
N LEU A 197 16.67 8.98 15.95
CA LEU A 197 16.20 10.30 15.55
C LEU A 197 15.06 10.77 16.45
N GLU A 198 15.12 12.04 16.84
CA GLU A 198 14.07 12.75 17.57
C GLU A 198 13.18 13.61 16.64
N GLY A 199 13.55 13.73 15.37
CA GLY A 199 12.87 14.57 14.39
C GLY A 199 13.07 14.08 12.96
N HIS A 200 12.21 14.56 12.06
CA HIS A 200 12.28 14.25 10.63
C HIS A 200 13.13 15.26 9.86
N SER A 201 13.50 14.88 8.65
CA SER A 201 14.04 15.79 7.66
C SER A 201 13.00 16.81 7.23
N ASP A 202 13.38 18.09 7.21
CA ASP A 202 12.51 19.17 6.70
C ASP A 202 12.54 19.31 5.16
N LYS A 203 13.33 18.48 4.48
CA LYS A 203 13.62 18.60 3.03
C LYS A 203 12.38 18.41 2.14
N PHE A 204 11.43 17.55 2.53
CA PHE A 204 10.29 17.20 1.67
C PHE A 204 8.94 17.27 2.40
N LYS A 205 7.94 17.85 1.72
CA LYS A 205 6.55 17.94 2.21
C LYS A 205 5.57 17.20 1.30
N LYS A 206 4.41 16.81 1.84
CA LYS A 206 3.34 16.18 1.06
C LYS A 206 2.83 17.18 0.03
N GLN A 207 2.81 16.78 -1.24
CA GLN A 207 2.55 17.71 -2.35
C GLN A 207 1.05 17.97 -2.55
N ASN A 208 0.25 16.90 -2.59
CA ASN A 208 -1.18 16.96 -2.90
C ASN A 208 -1.98 16.30 -1.76
N PRO A 209 -2.27 17.04 -0.67
CA PRO A 209 -3.00 16.50 0.48
C PRO A 209 -4.51 16.30 0.22
N GLU A 210 -5.06 16.86 -0.86
CA GLU A 210 -6.50 16.83 -1.16
C GLU A 210 -7.02 15.40 -1.45
N PRO A 211 -8.32 15.13 -1.24
CA PRO A 211 -9.00 13.90 -1.67
C PRO A 211 -8.86 13.62 -3.17
N LEU A 212 -8.99 12.35 -3.58
CA LEU A 212 -8.86 11.95 -4.99
C LEU A 212 -9.95 12.58 -5.89
N GLU A 213 -11.17 12.69 -5.40
CA GLU A 213 -12.31 13.33 -6.09
C GLU A 213 -12.03 14.79 -6.51
N ASP A 214 -11.25 15.51 -5.71
CA ASP A 214 -10.88 16.91 -6.00
C ASP A 214 -9.72 17.01 -7.00
N LYS A 215 -8.97 15.92 -7.18
CA LYS A 215 -7.70 15.85 -7.90
C LYS A 215 -7.81 15.21 -9.28
N VAL A 216 -8.89 14.48 -9.55
CA VAL A 216 -9.09 13.75 -10.80
C VAL A 216 -10.26 14.35 -11.57
N ALA A 217 -10.07 14.63 -12.85
CA ALA A 217 -11.07 15.26 -13.70
C ALA A 217 -12.22 14.30 -14.05
N ASN A 218 -11.91 13.02 -14.24
CA ASN A 218 -12.81 11.92 -14.59
C ASN A 218 -12.81 10.87 -13.47
N PHE A 219 -13.18 11.28 -12.26
CA PHE A 219 -13.07 10.45 -11.05
C PHE A 219 -13.91 9.17 -11.12
N GLU A 220 -15.04 9.21 -11.82
CA GLU A 220 -15.93 8.07 -12.05
C GLU A 220 -15.19 6.92 -12.75
N VAL A 221 -14.41 7.22 -13.79
CA VAL A 221 -13.59 6.24 -14.52
C VAL A 221 -12.57 5.58 -13.58
N LEU A 222 -11.92 6.36 -12.72
CA LEU A 222 -11.00 5.83 -11.71
C LEU A 222 -11.73 4.86 -10.76
N THR A 223 -12.91 5.24 -10.27
CA THR A 223 -13.65 4.37 -9.34
C THR A 223 -14.10 3.07 -9.99
N GLU A 224 -14.56 3.11 -11.25
CA GLU A 224 -14.95 1.91 -12.02
C GLU A 224 -13.75 0.98 -12.25
N THR A 225 -12.59 1.51 -12.67
CA THR A 225 -11.36 0.74 -12.88
C THR A 225 -10.85 0.12 -11.57
N VAL A 226 -10.85 0.87 -10.46
CA VAL A 226 -10.39 0.32 -9.16
C VAL A 226 -11.36 -0.76 -8.66
N ALA A 227 -12.67 -0.56 -8.83
CA ALA A 227 -13.67 -1.55 -8.44
C ALA A 227 -13.51 -2.87 -9.19
N SER A 228 -13.18 -2.82 -10.50
CA SER A 228 -12.96 -4.03 -11.30
C SER A 228 -11.73 -4.81 -10.82
N ILE A 229 -10.62 -4.14 -10.47
CA ILE A 229 -9.39 -4.79 -9.98
C ILE A 229 -9.64 -5.50 -8.65
N THR A 230 -10.30 -4.82 -7.71
CA THR A 230 -10.52 -5.34 -6.34
C THR A 230 -11.38 -6.62 -6.32
N ALA A 231 -12.17 -6.87 -7.37
CA ALA A 231 -12.98 -8.07 -7.50
C ALA A 231 -12.16 -9.33 -7.83
N PHE A 232 -10.95 -9.18 -8.40
CA PHE A 232 -10.13 -10.30 -8.88
C PHE A 232 -8.81 -10.51 -8.11
N ASP A 233 -8.45 -9.60 -7.20
CA ASP A 233 -7.13 -9.55 -6.52
C ASP A 233 -7.09 -10.13 -5.09
N LEU A 234 -7.89 -11.16 -4.78
CA LEU A 234 -7.99 -11.67 -3.41
C LEU A 234 -6.74 -12.41 -2.89
N ASP A 235 -5.80 -12.83 -3.77
CA ASP A 235 -4.72 -13.75 -3.40
C ASP A 235 -3.28 -13.24 -3.64
N GLU A 236 -3.05 -12.04 -4.21
CA GLU A 236 -1.73 -11.73 -4.83
C GLU A 236 -0.91 -10.54 -4.28
N ALA A 237 -1.32 -9.87 -3.19
CA ALA A 237 -0.52 -8.76 -2.64
C ALA A 237 0.41 -9.18 -1.49
N PRO A 238 1.74 -9.08 -1.63
CA PRO A 238 2.68 -9.31 -0.53
C PRO A 238 2.80 -8.06 0.35
N ASN A 239 1.70 -7.72 1.04
CA ASN A 239 1.73 -7.27 2.43
C ASN A 239 0.30 -7.26 2.97
N PHE A 240 0.17 -7.68 4.22
CA PHE A 240 -1.03 -7.88 5.05
C PHE A 240 -2.35 -7.31 4.52
N GLU A 241 -3.39 -8.16 4.59
CA GLU A 241 -4.81 -7.84 4.43
C GLU A 241 -5.09 -6.32 4.50
N PRO A 242 -5.58 -5.69 3.40
CA PRO A 242 -5.71 -4.24 3.34
C PRO A 242 -6.44 -3.75 4.59
N ARG A 243 -5.92 -2.68 5.24
CA ARG A 243 -6.55 -2.10 6.44
C ARG A 243 -7.93 -1.57 6.06
N ARG A 244 -8.96 -2.43 6.14
CA ARG A 244 -10.35 -2.05 5.93
C ARG A 244 -10.77 -1.18 7.10
N ALA A 245 -11.31 0.01 6.81
CA ALA A 245 -11.95 0.80 7.83
C ALA A 245 -13.07 -0.04 8.49
N ALA A 246 -13.31 0.19 9.79
CA ALA A 246 -14.41 -0.48 10.47
C ALA A 246 -15.73 -0.17 9.75
N MET A 247 -16.43 -1.20 9.27
CA MET A 247 -17.71 -1.12 8.55
C MET A 247 -18.86 -0.81 9.51
N VAL A 248 -18.71 0.23 10.33
CA VAL A 248 -19.64 0.59 11.41
C VAL A 248 -21.10 0.74 10.95
N PRO A 249 -21.40 1.32 9.76
CA PRO A 249 -22.78 1.38 9.27
C PRO A 249 -23.45 0.02 9.10
N GLY A 250 -22.66 -1.04 8.87
CA GLY A 250 -23.15 -2.40 8.75
C GLY A 250 -23.29 -3.14 10.08
N TYR A 251 -22.88 -2.55 11.22
CA TYR A 251 -23.03 -3.21 12.52
C TYR A 251 -24.45 -3.07 13.05
N ILE A 252 -24.89 -4.08 13.78
CA ILE A 252 -26.25 -4.20 14.31
C ILE A 252 -26.15 -4.38 15.82
N ALA A 253 -26.59 -3.39 16.59
CA ALA A 253 -26.66 -3.49 18.05
C ALA A 253 -28.04 -3.94 18.50
N ALA A 254 -28.07 -4.76 19.55
CA ALA A 254 -29.32 -5.11 20.24
C ALA A 254 -29.98 -3.86 20.84
N ALA A 255 -31.28 -3.96 21.12
CA ALA A 255 -32.06 -2.83 21.60
C ALA A 255 -31.65 -2.44 23.03
N GLU A 256 -31.48 -3.44 23.90
CA GLU A 256 -31.16 -3.29 25.32
C GLU A 256 -29.94 -4.13 25.73
N ALA A 257 -29.81 -5.36 25.22
CA ALA A 257 -28.68 -6.22 25.54
C ALA A 257 -27.34 -5.58 25.09
N PRO A 258 -26.25 -5.78 25.85
CA PRO A 258 -24.94 -5.23 25.51
C PRO A 258 -24.25 -6.08 24.41
N LEU A 259 -24.95 -6.35 23.30
CA LEU A 259 -24.48 -7.16 22.19
C LEU A 259 -24.41 -6.36 20.89
N LEU A 260 -23.31 -6.55 20.16
CA LEU A 260 -23.05 -5.96 18.85
C LEU A 260 -22.76 -7.06 17.83
N TYR A 261 -23.65 -7.24 16.86
CA TYR A 261 -23.46 -8.17 15.76
C TYR A 261 -22.75 -7.49 14.59
N LEU A 262 -21.71 -8.13 14.07
CA LEU A 262 -20.93 -7.70 12.92
C LEU A 262 -21.22 -8.66 11.76
N PRO A 263 -22.22 -8.36 10.90
CA PRO A 263 -22.62 -9.26 9.84
C PRO A 263 -21.54 -9.37 8.76
N ILE A 264 -21.54 -10.51 8.09
CA ILE A 264 -20.74 -10.76 6.89
C ILE A 264 -21.65 -11.17 5.73
N GLN A 265 -21.21 -10.90 4.51
CA GLN A 265 -21.95 -11.31 3.31
C GLN A 265 -22.13 -12.83 3.26
N ALA A 266 -23.34 -13.24 2.85
CA ALA A 266 -23.83 -14.62 2.87
C ALA A 266 -23.85 -15.30 4.26
N GLY A 267 -23.71 -14.53 5.34
CA GLY A 267 -23.98 -15.00 6.70
C GLY A 267 -25.48 -15.17 6.97
N PRO A 268 -25.86 -15.74 8.13
CA PRO A 268 -27.25 -15.85 8.56
C PRO A 268 -27.74 -14.51 9.14
N VAL A 269 -27.71 -13.44 8.33
CA VAL A 269 -27.96 -12.08 8.83
C VAL A 269 -29.38 -11.92 9.35
N GLU A 270 -30.38 -12.38 8.61
CA GLU A 270 -31.80 -12.31 9.02
C GLU A 270 -32.04 -13.11 10.29
N GLU A 271 -31.57 -14.36 10.34
CA GLU A 271 -31.75 -15.22 11.52
C GLU A 271 -31.07 -14.65 12.75
N MET A 272 -29.92 -13.98 12.57
CA MET A 272 -29.23 -13.31 13.67
C MET A 272 -29.93 -12.02 14.11
N CYS A 273 -30.53 -11.24 13.20
CA CYS A 273 -31.34 -10.09 13.56
C CYS A 273 -32.57 -10.51 14.38
N ASP A 274 -33.27 -11.56 13.93
CA ASP A 274 -34.43 -12.09 14.63
C ASP A 274 -34.07 -12.59 16.03
N TRP A 275 -32.98 -13.35 16.15
CA TRP A 275 -32.47 -13.81 17.45
C TRP A 275 -32.05 -12.65 18.36
N LEU A 276 -31.36 -11.65 17.81
CA LEU A 276 -30.88 -10.51 18.58
C LEU A 276 -32.03 -9.65 19.09
N ALA A 277 -33.07 -9.47 18.29
CA ALA A 277 -34.29 -8.75 18.69
C ALA A 277 -35.09 -9.55 19.73
N ALA A 278 -35.23 -10.86 19.54
CA ALA A 278 -35.93 -11.74 20.46
C ALA A 278 -35.29 -11.80 21.85
N LEU A 279 -33.97 -11.61 21.96
CA LEU A 279 -33.25 -11.53 23.23
C LEU A 279 -33.80 -10.42 24.14
N ASP A 280 -34.21 -9.30 23.54
CA ASP A 280 -34.74 -8.13 24.24
C ASP A 280 -36.28 -8.07 24.22
N GLY A 281 -36.96 -9.11 23.71
CA GLY A 281 -38.41 -9.12 23.52
C GLY A 281 -38.90 -8.08 22.50
N ALA A 282 -38.03 -7.67 21.57
CA ALA A 282 -38.30 -6.65 20.57
C ALA A 282 -38.48 -7.24 19.15
N THR A 283 -38.83 -6.39 18.19
CA THR A 283 -38.83 -6.73 16.76
C THR A 283 -37.52 -6.27 16.09
N PRO A 284 -37.13 -6.84 14.94
CA PRO A 284 -35.91 -6.45 14.22
C PRO A 284 -35.81 -4.95 13.91
N ASP A 285 -36.93 -4.24 13.74
CA ASP A 285 -36.97 -2.80 13.50
C ASP A 285 -36.45 -1.95 14.69
N ALA A 286 -36.43 -2.53 15.90
CA ALA A 286 -35.91 -1.88 17.10
C ALA A 286 -34.37 -1.98 17.21
N LEU A 287 -33.71 -2.77 16.36
CA LEU A 287 -32.26 -2.92 16.37
C LEU A 287 -31.58 -1.64 15.87
N ALA A 288 -30.51 -1.25 16.54
CA ALA A 288 -29.73 -0.09 16.12
C ALA A 288 -28.79 -0.46 14.97
N THR A 289 -29.13 0.00 13.77
CA THR A 289 -28.38 -0.18 12.52
C THR A 289 -27.89 1.17 11.97
N GLY A 290 -27.00 1.16 10.97
CA GLY A 290 -26.60 2.40 10.28
C GLY A 290 -25.80 3.39 11.13
N MET A 291 -25.23 2.94 12.25
CA MET A 291 -24.46 3.79 13.15
C MET A 291 -23.22 4.36 12.44
N ASN A 292 -22.88 5.61 12.74
CA ASN A 292 -21.55 6.15 12.47
C ASN A 292 -20.59 5.87 13.64
N GLN A 293 -19.29 6.13 13.44
CA GLN A 293 -18.27 5.85 14.47
C GLN A 293 -18.53 6.58 15.80
N LYS A 294 -19.08 7.80 15.77
CA LYS A 294 -19.38 8.58 16.98
C LYS A 294 -20.53 7.93 17.76
N GLN A 295 -21.58 7.49 17.06
CA GLN A 295 -22.71 6.78 17.65
C GLN A 295 -22.28 5.45 18.25
N LEU A 296 -21.46 4.66 17.54
CA LEU A 296 -20.92 3.41 18.09
C LEU A 296 -20.09 3.65 19.37
N ARG A 297 -19.22 4.66 19.36
CA ARG A 297 -18.43 5.01 20.57
C ARG A 297 -19.31 5.45 21.73
N LYS A 298 -20.46 6.08 21.46
CA LYS A 298 -21.45 6.44 22.49
C LYS A 298 -22.15 5.18 23.02
N TRP A 299 -22.60 4.30 22.12
CA TRP A 299 -23.25 3.04 22.47
C TRP A 299 -22.33 2.16 23.34
N LYS A 300 -21.06 1.98 22.94
CA LYS A 300 -20.06 1.20 23.71
C LYS A 300 -19.82 1.73 25.12
N ARG A 301 -19.90 3.06 25.31
CA ARG A 301 -19.77 3.70 26.63
C ARG A 301 -21.02 3.54 27.48
N ALA A 302 -22.20 3.54 26.87
CA ALA A 302 -23.47 3.30 27.55
C ALA A 302 -23.66 1.82 27.93
N HIS A 303 -22.94 0.89 27.28
CA HIS A 303 -23.02 -0.55 27.54
C HIS A 303 -21.65 -1.12 27.99
N PRO A 304 -21.22 -0.85 29.24
CA PRO A 304 -20.03 -1.48 29.81
C PRO A 304 -20.13 -3.00 29.77
N GLY A 305 -19.03 -3.66 29.40
CA GLY A 305 -19.01 -5.13 29.28
C GLY A 305 -19.61 -5.68 27.99
N HIS A 306 -19.96 -4.82 27.02
CA HIS A 306 -20.48 -5.27 25.73
C HIS A 306 -19.62 -6.36 25.06
N ARG A 307 -20.28 -7.23 24.30
CA ARG A 307 -19.64 -8.26 23.49
C ARG A 307 -19.98 -8.04 22.02
N SER A 308 -18.98 -8.23 21.19
CA SER A 308 -19.10 -8.14 19.74
C SER A 308 -18.89 -9.53 19.15
N PHE A 309 -19.70 -9.91 18.16
CA PHE A 309 -19.61 -11.24 17.57
C PHE A 309 -20.03 -11.24 16.10
N THR A 310 -19.63 -12.30 15.40
CA THR A 310 -20.02 -12.63 14.03
C THR A 310 -20.38 -14.10 13.99
N VAL A 311 -21.39 -14.47 13.21
CA VAL A 311 -21.78 -15.87 13.00
C VAL A 311 -21.50 -16.24 11.55
N LEU A 312 -20.77 -17.34 11.38
CA LEU A 312 -20.40 -17.88 10.08
C LEU A 312 -21.25 -19.13 9.80
N ARG A 313 -21.72 -19.28 8.55
CA ARG A 313 -22.23 -20.57 8.07
C ARG A 313 -21.06 -21.51 7.82
N HIS A 314 -21.31 -22.82 7.84
CA HIS A 314 -20.38 -23.80 7.29
C HIS A 314 -19.95 -23.38 5.86
N PRO A 315 -18.67 -23.45 5.49
CA PRO A 315 -18.17 -22.87 4.24
C PRO A 315 -18.96 -23.25 2.98
N VAL A 316 -19.31 -24.53 2.84
CA VAL A 316 -20.11 -25.04 1.71
C VAL A 316 -21.52 -24.42 1.69
N ALA A 317 -22.17 -24.35 2.85
CA ALA A 317 -23.50 -23.75 2.97
C ALA A 317 -23.46 -22.24 2.72
N ARG A 318 -22.36 -21.58 3.10
CA ARG A 318 -22.14 -20.15 2.83
C ARG A 318 -21.98 -19.89 1.32
N ALA A 319 -21.18 -20.70 0.63
CA ALA A 319 -20.98 -20.58 -0.81
C ALA A 319 -22.31 -20.78 -1.56
N HIS A 320 -23.08 -21.81 -1.20
CA HIS A 320 -24.40 -22.04 -1.76
C HIS A 320 -25.37 -20.88 -1.48
N ALA A 321 -25.42 -20.37 -0.25
CA ALA A 321 -26.27 -19.22 0.09
C ALA A 321 -25.88 -17.95 -0.67
N ALA A 322 -24.58 -17.71 -0.86
CA ALA A 322 -24.07 -16.60 -1.67
C ALA A 322 -24.53 -16.75 -3.13
N PHE A 323 -24.35 -17.93 -3.72
CA PHE A 323 -24.81 -18.22 -5.08
C PHE A 323 -26.32 -17.98 -5.22
N CYS A 324 -27.14 -18.54 -4.33
CA CYS A 324 -28.59 -18.37 -4.40
C CYS A 324 -29.03 -16.91 -4.26
N ARG A 325 -28.50 -16.18 -3.26
CA ARG A 325 -28.98 -14.82 -2.92
C ARG A 325 -28.38 -13.72 -3.78
N LEU A 326 -27.12 -13.86 -4.17
CA LEU A 326 -26.39 -12.81 -4.88
C LEU A 326 -26.36 -13.04 -6.40
N LEU A 327 -26.46 -14.29 -6.87
CA LEU A 327 -26.30 -14.61 -8.29
C LEU A 327 -27.57 -15.20 -8.94
N LEU A 328 -28.27 -16.11 -8.26
CA LEU A 328 -29.38 -16.86 -8.86
C LEU A 328 -30.70 -16.07 -8.89
N THR A 329 -30.99 -15.29 -7.85
CA THR A 329 -32.26 -14.54 -7.71
C THR A 329 -32.10 -13.07 -8.04
N ASP A 330 -33.17 -12.44 -8.54
CA ASP A 330 -33.24 -10.98 -8.80
C ASP A 330 -33.69 -10.18 -7.56
N GLY A 331 -33.21 -10.57 -6.38
CA GLY A 331 -33.55 -9.95 -5.11
C GLY A 331 -32.85 -8.60 -4.89
N PRO A 332 -33.19 -7.87 -3.81
CA PRO A 332 -32.56 -6.57 -3.47
C PRO A 332 -31.04 -6.64 -3.27
N MET A 333 -30.52 -7.84 -3.00
CA MET A 333 -29.10 -8.13 -2.78
C MET A 333 -28.43 -8.77 -4.01
N ALA A 334 -29.15 -8.90 -5.13
CA ALA A 334 -28.62 -9.51 -6.34
C ALA A 334 -27.50 -8.65 -6.94
N LEU A 335 -26.52 -9.32 -7.55
CA LEU A 335 -25.37 -8.71 -8.23
C LEU A 335 -25.46 -9.03 -9.72
N PRO A 336 -26.37 -8.37 -10.47
CA PRO A 336 -26.65 -8.72 -11.87
C PRO A 336 -25.44 -8.52 -12.78
N GLU A 337 -24.58 -7.56 -12.49
CA GLU A 337 -23.33 -7.31 -13.22
C GLU A 337 -22.35 -8.48 -13.10
N ILE A 338 -22.21 -9.05 -11.89
CA ILE A 338 -21.37 -10.23 -11.66
C ILE A 338 -21.96 -11.45 -12.36
N ARG A 339 -23.28 -11.61 -12.34
CA ARG A 339 -23.97 -12.69 -13.07
C ARG A 339 -23.70 -12.60 -14.57
N GLN A 340 -23.80 -11.41 -15.16
CA GLN A 340 -23.50 -11.19 -16.58
C GLN A 340 -22.04 -11.46 -16.92
N ALA A 341 -21.09 -11.04 -16.07
CA ALA A 341 -19.68 -11.33 -16.26
C ALA A 341 -19.38 -12.84 -16.22
N LEU A 342 -19.97 -13.56 -15.27
CA LEU A 342 -19.82 -15.01 -15.15
C LEU A 342 -20.41 -15.74 -16.37
N ALA A 343 -21.59 -15.34 -16.84
CA ALA A 343 -22.21 -15.91 -18.03
C ALA A 343 -21.35 -15.65 -19.29
N GLY A 344 -20.79 -14.45 -19.43
CA GLY A 344 -19.94 -14.07 -20.55
C GLY A 344 -18.58 -14.79 -20.60
N GLN A 345 -17.93 -14.97 -19.44
CA GLN A 345 -16.60 -15.60 -19.38
C GLN A 345 -16.63 -17.12 -19.32
N TYR A 346 -17.63 -17.72 -18.66
CA TYR A 346 -17.63 -19.14 -18.33
C TYR A 346 -18.82 -19.91 -18.90
N GLY A 347 -19.74 -19.26 -19.63
CA GLY A 347 -20.87 -19.92 -20.27
C GLY A 347 -21.87 -20.55 -19.29
N VAL A 348 -21.88 -20.07 -18.04
CA VAL A 348 -22.86 -20.47 -17.02
C VAL A 348 -24.18 -19.70 -17.22
N PRO A 349 -25.35 -20.33 -16.98
CA PRO A 349 -26.67 -19.74 -17.23
C PRO A 349 -27.05 -18.55 -16.31
#